data_AF-A0A933FMA2-F1
#
_entry.id   AF-A0A933FMA2-F1
#
_cell.length_a   1.000
_cell.length_b   1.000
_cell.length_c   1.000
_cell.angle_alpha   90.00
_cell.angle_beta   90.00
_cell.angle_gamma   90.00
#
_symmetry.space_group_name_H-M   'P 1'
#
loop_
_entity.id
_entity.type
_entity.pdbx_description
1 polymer ?
#
loop_
_entity_poly.entity_id
_entity_poly.type
_entity_poly.pdbx_seq_one_letter_code
_entity_poly.pdbx_strand_id
1 'polypeptide(L)'
;MRISRPAMLWFQLVERVKDTLLLGLCAAMVFPGTGAQGGTRENPFSQAREGFLMLDKESLAKRVEALDKRQAEMIRAKETKLEQIATPFFQDGSIYSVTYLMRTRPIVFTIGSAGSGFTVFLASNPEGYIELAQKAGLRLDSSEMRLAYLTTFLETTRSFAHRFQILKSVNEIQPRPNLSEPDTHRFRELLDKYRSVIRPPQISDRIPWECVVFALRRQNLVRIELKLTADGRIQANEMILEENVPIPYTL
;
A
#
# COMPACT_ATOMS: atom_id res chain seq x y z
N MET A 1 -19.13 44.50 -7.42
CA MET A 1 -19.52 43.08 -7.31
C MET A 1 -18.44 42.37 -6.48
N ARG A 2 -18.62 42.29 -5.16
CA ARG A 2 -17.63 41.77 -4.20
C ARG A 2 -17.95 40.30 -3.94
N ILE A 3 -17.02 39.40 -4.25
CA ILE A 3 -17.15 37.98 -3.98
C ILE A 3 -16.57 37.72 -2.58
N SER A 4 -17.47 37.52 -1.62
CA SER A 4 -17.16 37.12 -0.26
C SER A 4 -16.78 35.63 -0.25
N ARG A 5 -15.60 35.28 0.27
CA ARG A 5 -15.20 33.89 0.55
C ARG A 5 -15.53 33.59 2.02
N PRO A 6 -16.28 32.53 2.35
CA PRO A 6 -16.42 32.11 3.74
C PRO A 6 -15.21 31.27 4.14
N ALA A 7 -14.57 31.69 5.23
CA ALA A 7 -13.55 30.93 5.94
C ALA A 7 -14.20 29.72 6.63
N MET A 8 -13.71 28.52 6.33
CA MET A 8 -14.06 27.29 7.05
C MET A 8 -13.14 27.16 8.26
N LEU A 9 -13.65 27.60 9.41
CA LEU A 9 -13.18 27.30 10.76
C LEU A 9 -13.64 25.90 11.13
N TRP A 10 -12.74 24.90 11.12
CA TRP A 10 -12.98 23.60 11.76
C TRP A 10 -11.70 23.11 12.43
N PHE A 11 -11.84 22.70 13.69
CA PHE A 11 -10.90 22.04 14.61
C PHE A 11 -9.98 22.88 15.52
N GLN A 12 -10.61 23.48 16.54
CA GLN A 12 -10.11 23.42 17.92
C GLN A 12 -11.15 22.65 18.76
N LEU A 13 -10.88 21.40 19.16
CA LEU A 13 -11.39 20.78 20.40
C LEU A 13 -10.90 19.33 20.52
N VAL A 14 -9.79 19.06 21.21
CA VAL A 14 -9.64 17.90 22.14
C VAL A 14 -8.50 18.25 23.10
N GLU A 15 -8.82 18.97 24.17
CA GLU A 15 -7.98 19.04 25.37
C GLU A 15 -8.84 18.61 26.56
N ARG A 16 -8.21 17.82 27.43
CA ARG A 16 -8.60 17.44 28.81
C ARG A 16 -9.60 16.30 28.99
N VAL A 17 -9.40 15.65 30.15
CA VAL A 17 -10.10 14.54 30.82
C VAL A 17 -9.32 13.22 30.66
N LYS A 18 -8.70 12.60 31.68
CA LYS A 18 -8.70 12.78 33.14
C LYS A 18 -7.48 12.06 33.73
N ASP A 19 -6.80 12.71 34.67
CA ASP A 19 -6.10 12.05 35.76
C ASP A 19 -7.12 11.33 36.64
N THR A 20 -6.95 10.04 36.89
CA THR A 20 -7.51 9.36 38.07
C THR A 20 -6.63 8.16 38.42
N LEU A 21 -5.99 8.27 39.58
CA LEU A 21 -5.31 7.21 40.33
C LEU A 21 -6.21 6.00 40.55
N LEU A 22 -5.67 4.81 40.34
CA LEU A 22 -6.09 3.62 41.09
C LEU A 22 -4.87 2.74 41.39
N LEU A 23 -4.44 2.81 42.67
CA LEU A 23 -3.63 1.80 43.32
C LEU A 23 -4.46 0.51 43.40
N GLY A 24 -3.90 -0.59 42.92
CA GLY A 24 -4.46 -1.93 43.07
C GLY A 24 -3.35 -2.98 43.07
N LEU A 25 -3.00 -3.45 44.27
CA LEU A 25 -2.23 -4.68 44.49
C LEU A 25 -2.82 -5.84 43.67
N CYS A 26 -1.97 -6.59 42.97
CA CYS A 26 -2.24 -8.00 42.65
C CYS A 26 -0.94 -8.81 42.60
N ALA A 27 -1.07 -10.02 43.15
CA ALA A 27 -0.02 -10.93 43.54
C ALA A 27 0.86 -11.44 42.39
N ALA A 28 2.12 -11.71 42.72
CA ALA A 28 3.02 -12.52 41.93
C ALA A 28 2.51 -13.98 41.91
N MET A 29 2.04 -14.44 40.74
CA MET A 29 1.86 -15.86 40.46
C MET A 29 3.04 -16.35 39.60
N VAL A 30 3.78 -17.31 40.17
CA VAL A 30 4.81 -18.09 39.50
C VAL A 30 4.10 -19.07 38.56
N PHE A 31 4.30 -18.91 37.25
CA PHE A 31 3.87 -19.88 36.24
C PHE A 31 5.03 -20.83 35.92
N PRO A 32 4.84 -22.16 36.01
CA PRO A 32 5.83 -23.13 35.55
C PRO A 32 5.92 -23.12 34.02
N GLY A 33 7.15 -23.20 33.52
CA GLY A 33 7.49 -23.09 32.11
C GLY A 33 6.84 -24.15 31.23
N THR A 34 6.03 -23.70 30.28
CA THR A 34 5.51 -24.50 29.17
C THR A 34 6.50 -24.40 28.01
N GLY A 35 7.06 -25.54 27.61
CA GLY A 35 8.03 -25.65 26.53
C GLY A 35 7.50 -25.11 25.20
N ALA A 36 8.26 -24.19 24.61
CA ALA A 36 8.01 -23.71 23.26
C ALA A 36 8.47 -24.78 22.26
N GLN A 37 7.53 -25.62 21.80
CA GLN A 37 7.69 -26.35 20.55
C GLN A 37 7.71 -25.34 19.41
N GLY A 38 8.90 -25.14 18.82
CA GLY A 38 9.10 -24.39 17.60
C GLY A 38 8.46 -25.11 16.42
N GLY A 39 7.13 -25.02 16.32
CA GLY A 39 6.42 -25.38 15.10
C GLY A 39 6.72 -24.31 14.06
N THR A 40 7.53 -24.66 13.06
CA THR A 40 7.67 -23.92 11.80
C THR A 40 6.25 -23.72 11.26
N ARG A 41 5.65 -22.55 11.48
CA ARG A 41 4.39 -22.17 10.85
C ARG A 41 4.68 -22.02 9.37
N GLU A 42 4.56 -23.12 8.63
CA GLU A 42 4.46 -23.08 7.18
C GLU A 42 3.39 -22.06 6.83
N ASN A 43 3.79 -21.05 6.05
CA ASN A 43 2.91 -19.97 5.65
C ASN A 43 1.73 -20.59 4.87
N PRO A 44 0.50 -20.58 5.40
CA PRO A 44 -0.64 -21.27 4.77
C PRO A 44 -0.99 -20.70 3.38
N PHE A 45 -0.34 -19.61 2.98
CA PHE A 45 -0.46 -19.00 1.66
C PHE A 45 0.53 -19.53 0.62
N SER A 46 1.55 -20.31 0.99
CA SER A 46 2.56 -20.80 0.04
C SER A 46 2.11 -22.02 -0.78
N GLN A 47 1.08 -22.75 -0.37
CA GLN A 47 0.63 -23.98 -1.06
C GLN A 47 -0.66 -23.82 -1.90
N ALA A 48 -1.30 -22.64 -1.88
CA ALA A 48 -2.66 -22.50 -2.43
C ALA A 48 -2.77 -22.03 -3.89
N ARG A 49 -1.69 -22.01 -4.69
CA ARG A 49 -1.75 -21.44 -6.06
C ARG A 49 -0.95 -22.22 -7.11
N GLU A 50 -1.33 -23.47 -7.34
CA GLU A 50 -0.92 -24.20 -8.56
C GLU A 50 -1.95 -24.10 -9.71
N GLY A 51 -3.06 -23.36 -9.56
CA GLY A 51 -4.18 -23.41 -10.53
C GLY A 51 -4.41 -22.19 -11.44
N PHE A 52 -3.92 -21.00 -11.09
CA PHE A 52 -4.12 -19.83 -11.96
C PHE A 52 -2.94 -19.70 -12.91
N LEU A 53 -3.14 -20.18 -14.14
CA LEU A 53 -2.19 -20.03 -15.22
C LEU A 53 -1.89 -18.54 -15.40
N MET A 54 -0.68 -18.13 -15.03
CA MET A 54 -0.15 -16.81 -15.32
C MET A 54 -0.31 -16.58 -16.83
N LEU A 55 -0.99 -15.49 -17.22
CA LEU A 55 -1.05 -15.09 -18.62
C LEU A 55 0.38 -14.97 -19.14
N ASP A 56 0.66 -15.65 -20.25
CA ASP A 56 1.95 -15.51 -20.89
C ASP A 56 2.12 -14.09 -21.44
N LYS A 57 3.38 -13.72 -21.63
CA LYS A 57 3.80 -12.37 -22.03
C LYS A 57 3.17 -11.93 -23.36
N GLU A 58 3.00 -12.83 -24.32
CA GLU A 58 2.42 -12.51 -25.63
C GLU A 58 0.91 -12.31 -25.52
N SER A 59 0.22 -13.17 -24.76
CA SER A 59 -1.22 -13.01 -24.49
C SER A 59 -1.53 -11.69 -23.80
N LEU A 60 -0.72 -11.27 -22.81
CA LEU A 60 -0.89 -9.98 -22.16
C LEU A 60 -0.61 -8.82 -23.14
N ALA A 61 0.49 -8.89 -23.91
CA ALA A 61 0.82 -7.86 -24.90
C ALA A 61 -0.29 -7.67 -25.93
N LYS A 62 -0.86 -8.77 -26.45
CA LYS A 62 -1.97 -8.73 -27.42
C LYS A 62 -3.20 -8.02 -26.87
N ARG A 63 -3.53 -8.21 -25.58
CA ARG A 63 -4.63 -7.49 -24.92
C ARG A 63 -4.34 -6.01 -24.76
N VAL A 64 -3.10 -5.67 -24.38
CA VAL A 64 -2.65 -4.29 -24.19
C VAL A 64 -2.55 -3.52 -25.51
N GLU A 65 -2.27 -4.20 -26.62
CA GLU A 65 -2.09 -3.58 -27.93
C GLU A 65 -3.32 -2.80 -28.42
N ALA A 66 -4.52 -3.22 -28.01
CA ALA A 66 -5.76 -2.51 -28.27
C ALA A 66 -5.87 -1.16 -27.52
N LEU A 67 -5.15 -1.02 -26.40
CA LEU A 67 -5.13 0.19 -25.57
C LEU A 67 -3.95 1.09 -25.94
N ASP A 68 -2.75 0.50 -26.05
CA ASP A 68 -1.51 1.20 -26.36
C ASP A 68 -0.49 0.23 -27.01
N LYS A 69 -0.26 0.43 -28.32
CA LYS A 69 0.70 -0.37 -29.10
C LYS A 69 2.12 -0.27 -28.57
N ARG A 70 2.54 0.91 -28.11
CA ARG A 70 3.91 1.13 -27.62
C ARG A 70 4.15 0.35 -26.33
N GLN A 71 3.18 0.33 -25.43
CA GLN A 71 3.28 -0.48 -24.21
C GLN A 71 3.23 -1.98 -24.50
N ALA A 72 2.44 -2.42 -25.49
CA ALA A 72 2.45 -3.81 -25.93
C ALA A 72 3.82 -4.23 -26.48
N GLU A 73 4.48 -3.38 -27.28
CA GLU A 73 5.85 -3.61 -27.75
C GLU A 73 6.85 -3.70 -26.58
N MET A 74 6.74 -2.82 -25.58
CA MET A 74 7.55 -2.93 -24.36
C MET A 74 7.28 -4.26 -23.65
N ILE A 75 6.03 -4.70 -23.53
CA ILE A 75 5.71 -5.99 -22.93
C ILE A 75 6.37 -7.12 -23.72
N ARG A 76 6.41 -7.09 -25.06
CA ARG A 76 7.04 -8.15 -25.87
C ARG A 76 8.57 -8.15 -25.79
N ALA A 77 9.20 -7.01 -25.52
CA ALA A 77 10.65 -6.87 -25.51
C ALA A 77 11.34 -7.89 -24.58
N LYS A 78 12.47 -8.44 -25.00
CA LYS A 78 13.18 -9.50 -24.26
C LYS A 78 13.62 -9.04 -22.87
N GLU A 79 13.92 -7.76 -22.73
CA GLU A 79 14.38 -7.07 -21.53
C GLU A 79 13.26 -6.85 -20.49
N THR A 80 12.01 -7.18 -20.83
CA THR A 80 10.87 -7.03 -19.95
C THR A 80 10.71 -8.21 -19.00
N LYS A 81 10.66 -7.90 -17.70
CA LYS A 81 10.24 -8.80 -16.63
C LYS A 81 8.76 -8.59 -16.34
N LEU A 82 8.03 -9.69 -16.25
CA LEU A 82 6.61 -9.72 -15.94
C LEU A 82 6.44 -10.47 -14.64
N GLU A 83 5.81 -9.85 -13.65
CA GLU A 83 5.56 -10.43 -12.33
C GLU A 83 4.07 -10.31 -12.00
N GLN A 84 3.44 -11.41 -11.60
CA GLN A 84 2.04 -11.37 -11.16
C GLN A 84 1.98 -10.96 -9.69
N ILE A 85 1.20 -9.92 -9.39
CA ILE A 85 0.95 -9.47 -8.02
C ILE A 85 -0.15 -10.35 -7.42
N ALA A 86 0.05 -10.81 -6.18
CA ALA A 86 -0.92 -11.65 -5.50
C ALA A 86 -2.23 -10.89 -5.23
N THR A 87 -3.30 -11.30 -5.90
CA THR A 87 -4.66 -10.77 -5.71
C THR A 87 -5.58 -11.84 -5.09
N PRO A 88 -5.47 -12.16 -3.78
CA PRO A 88 -6.31 -13.18 -3.13
C PRO A 88 -7.81 -12.82 -3.09
N PHE A 89 -8.12 -11.55 -3.35
CA PHE A 89 -9.45 -10.96 -3.36
C PHE A 89 -10.13 -10.98 -4.74
N PHE A 90 -9.48 -11.47 -5.80
CA PHE A 90 -10.10 -11.62 -7.13
C PHE A 90 -10.44 -13.08 -7.42
N GLN A 91 -11.63 -13.34 -7.95
CA GLN A 91 -12.04 -14.66 -8.43
C GLN A 91 -11.51 -14.93 -9.84
N ASP A 92 -11.66 -13.96 -10.74
CA ASP A 92 -11.31 -14.06 -12.17
C ASP A 92 -10.57 -12.80 -12.64
N GLY A 93 -9.48 -12.48 -11.97
CA GLY A 93 -8.65 -11.35 -12.34
C GLY A 93 -7.24 -11.43 -11.76
N SER A 94 -6.34 -10.70 -12.41
CA SER A 94 -4.93 -10.66 -12.05
C SER A 94 -4.36 -9.28 -12.32
N ILE A 95 -3.37 -8.91 -11.51
CA ILE A 95 -2.57 -7.70 -11.72
C ILE A 95 -1.15 -8.13 -12.02
N TYR A 96 -0.56 -7.49 -13.03
CA TYR A 96 0.81 -7.72 -13.45
C TYR A 96 1.63 -6.45 -13.26
N SER A 97 2.81 -6.60 -12.66
CA SER A 97 3.88 -5.61 -12.68
C SER A 97 4.75 -5.87 -13.90
N VAL A 98 4.88 -4.86 -14.76
CA VAL A 98 5.74 -4.91 -15.94
C VAL A 98 6.95 -4.02 -15.69
N THR A 99 8.13 -4.61 -15.72
CA THR A 99 9.40 -3.87 -15.61
C THR A 99 10.18 -4.04 -16.91
N TYR A 100 10.21 -2.99 -17.73
CA TYR A 100 11.01 -2.92 -18.94
C TYR A 100 12.37 -2.29 -18.64
N LEU A 101 13.45 -3.07 -18.80
CA LEU A 101 14.81 -2.62 -18.49
C LEU A 101 15.40 -1.84 -19.67
N MET A 102 15.42 -0.51 -19.59
CA MET A 102 16.18 0.32 -20.54
C MET A 102 17.61 0.56 -20.04
N ARG A 103 18.48 1.02 -20.95
CA ARG A 103 19.89 1.32 -20.64
C ARG A 103 20.09 2.39 -19.56
N THR A 104 19.19 3.36 -19.46
CA THR A 104 19.34 4.52 -18.53
C THR A 104 18.53 4.37 -17.25
N ARG A 105 17.29 3.86 -17.35
CA ARG A 105 16.40 3.62 -16.22
C ARG A 105 15.32 2.60 -16.57
N PRO A 106 14.89 1.74 -15.62
CA PRO A 106 13.74 0.89 -15.85
C PRO A 106 12.46 1.71 -16.00
N ILE A 107 11.54 1.24 -16.84
CA ILE A 107 10.15 1.69 -16.88
C ILE A 107 9.31 0.64 -16.16
N VAL A 108 8.54 1.08 -15.17
CA VAL A 108 7.64 0.21 -14.39
C VAL A 108 6.21 0.70 -14.52
N PHE A 109 5.30 -0.22 -14.80
CA PHE A 109 3.86 0.03 -14.81
C PHE A 109 3.10 -1.23 -14.45
N THR A 110 1.83 -1.05 -14.11
CA THR A 110 0.94 -2.11 -13.64
C THR A 110 -0.27 -2.22 -14.55
N ILE A 111 -0.65 -3.47 -14.86
CA ILE A 111 -1.79 -3.80 -15.71
C ILE A 111 -2.72 -4.73 -14.96
N GLY A 112 -4.00 -4.40 -14.94
CA GLY A 112 -5.06 -5.31 -14.52
C GLY A 112 -5.64 -6.05 -15.72
N SER A 113 -5.96 -7.33 -15.56
CA SER A 113 -6.77 -8.07 -16.52
C SER A 113 -7.81 -8.92 -15.81
N ALA A 114 -9.02 -8.99 -16.39
CA ALA A 114 -10.12 -9.80 -15.89
C ALA A 114 -10.87 -10.46 -17.06
N GLY A 115 -11.26 -11.73 -16.86
CA GLY A 115 -11.89 -12.54 -17.90
C GLY A 115 -11.11 -12.59 -19.22
N SER A 116 -11.82 -12.77 -20.33
CA SER A 116 -11.21 -12.90 -21.67
C SER A 116 -10.91 -11.57 -22.37
N GLY A 117 -11.52 -10.47 -21.95
CA GLY A 117 -11.53 -9.22 -22.74
C GLY A 117 -11.24 -7.93 -22.00
N PHE A 118 -11.20 -7.91 -20.66
CA PHE A 118 -10.95 -6.67 -19.92
C PHE A 118 -9.48 -6.53 -19.56
N THR A 119 -8.90 -5.37 -19.90
CA THR A 119 -7.52 -5.01 -19.57
C THR A 119 -7.47 -3.51 -19.31
N VAL A 120 -6.70 -3.09 -18.31
CA VAL A 120 -6.60 -1.68 -17.91
C VAL A 120 -5.23 -1.36 -17.34
N PHE A 121 -4.69 -0.18 -17.66
CA PHE A 121 -3.51 0.36 -16.98
C PHE A 121 -3.91 0.93 -15.62
N LEU A 122 -3.19 0.54 -14.57
CA LEU A 122 -3.53 0.91 -13.20
C LEU A 122 -2.75 2.13 -12.69
N ALA A 123 -1.54 2.35 -13.19
CA ALA A 123 -0.69 3.46 -12.77
C ALA A 123 -1.41 4.82 -12.95
N SER A 124 -1.56 5.56 -11.86
CA SER A 124 -2.32 6.83 -11.81
C SER A 124 -3.79 6.73 -12.25
N ASN A 125 -4.40 5.54 -12.17
CA ASN A 125 -5.77 5.27 -12.60
C ASN A 125 -6.56 4.51 -11.51
N PRO A 126 -6.95 5.18 -10.41
CA PRO A 126 -7.70 4.55 -9.34
C PRO A 126 -9.08 4.05 -9.78
N GLU A 127 -9.75 4.74 -10.70
CA GLU A 127 -11.05 4.33 -11.26
C GLU A 127 -10.94 3.01 -12.01
N GLY A 128 -9.89 2.84 -12.82
CA GLY A 128 -9.62 1.58 -13.53
C GLY A 128 -9.38 0.40 -12.60
N TYR A 129 -8.81 0.61 -11.41
CA TYR A 129 -8.67 -0.44 -10.40
C TYR A 129 -10.03 -0.88 -9.84
N ILE A 130 -10.94 0.06 -9.59
CA ILE A 130 -12.30 -0.24 -9.11
C ILE A 130 -13.08 -1.00 -10.20
N GLU A 131 -12.96 -0.58 -11.46
CA GLU A 131 -13.60 -1.28 -12.58
C GLU A 131 -13.05 -2.71 -12.73
N LEU A 132 -11.72 -2.87 -12.65
CA LEU A 132 -11.08 -4.19 -12.63
C LEU A 132 -11.67 -5.06 -11.52
N ALA A 133 -11.82 -4.53 -10.31
CA ALA A 133 -12.34 -5.28 -9.18
C ALA A 133 -13.78 -5.77 -9.40
N GLN A 134 -14.62 -4.94 -10.01
CA GLN A 134 -15.99 -5.32 -10.38
C GLN A 134 -16.00 -6.44 -11.44
N LYS A 135 -15.15 -6.35 -12.47
CA LYS A 135 -15.05 -7.36 -13.53
C LYS A 135 -14.40 -8.67 -13.05
N ALA A 136 -13.48 -8.60 -12.11
CA ALA A 136 -12.71 -9.72 -11.58
C ALA A 136 -13.44 -10.52 -10.47
N GLY A 137 -14.66 -10.13 -10.11
CA GLY A 137 -15.40 -10.77 -9.03
C GLY A 137 -14.75 -10.56 -7.66
N LEU A 138 -14.63 -9.31 -7.23
CA LEU A 138 -14.06 -8.93 -5.92
C LEU A 138 -14.70 -9.70 -4.75
N ARG A 139 -13.86 -10.24 -3.86
CA ARG A 139 -14.22 -10.86 -2.58
C ARG A 139 -13.55 -10.14 -1.42
N LEU A 140 -14.34 -9.78 -0.41
CA LEU A 140 -13.91 -9.03 0.77
C LEU A 140 -14.25 -9.76 2.08
N ASP A 141 -14.23 -11.09 2.03
CA ASP A 141 -14.78 -11.95 3.08
C ASP A 141 -14.03 -11.79 4.42
N SER A 142 -12.70 -11.61 4.38
CA SER A 142 -11.85 -11.46 5.58
C SER A 142 -11.14 -10.11 5.66
N SER A 143 -10.69 -9.74 6.86
CA SER A 143 -9.86 -8.55 7.09
C SER A 143 -8.56 -8.61 6.28
N GLU A 144 -7.95 -9.78 6.13
CA GLU A 144 -6.74 -9.99 5.34
C GLU A 144 -6.98 -9.72 3.85
N MET A 145 -8.09 -10.21 3.28
CA MET A 145 -8.46 -9.93 1.89
C MET A 145 -8.71 -8.44 1.65
N ARG A 146 -9.43 -7.79 2.57
CA ARG A 146 -9.71 -6.35 2.50
C ARG A 146 -8.43 -5.53 2.61
N LEU A 147 -7.54 -5.90 3.53
CA LEU A 147 -6.26 -5.21 3.69
C LEU A 147 -5.39 -5.39 2.45
N ALA A 148 -5.29 -6.62 1.92
CA ALA A 148 -4.57 -6.89 0.68
C ALA A 148 -5.14 -6.06 -0.49
N TYR A 149 -6.47 -5.98 -0.63
CA TYR A 149 -7.13 -5.18 -1.66
C TYR A 149 -6.74 -3.69 -1.57
N LEU A 150 -6.73 -3.13 -0.37
CA LEU A 150 -6.37 -1.73 -0.12
C LEU A 150 -4.88 -1.45 -0.32
N THR A 151 -3.98 -2.33 0.14
CA THR A 151 -2.54 -2.13 -0.07
C THR A 151 -2.17 -2.29 -1.54
N THR A 152 -2.75 -3.27 -2.24
CA THR A 152 -2.54 -3.43 -3.68
C THR A 152 -3.10 -2.24 -4.46
N PHE A 153 -4.23 -1.65 -4.06
CA PHE A 153 -4.73 -0.40 -4.65
C PHE A 153 -3.67 0.70 -4.58
N LEU A 154 -3.10 0.97 -3.39
CA LEU A 154 -2.07 1.99 -3.22
C LEU A 154 -0.80 1.70 -4.06
N GLU A 155 -0.33 0.45 -4.04
CA GLU A 155 0.92 0.07 -4.70
C GLU A 155 0.82 0.07 -6.23
N THR A 156 -0.36 -0.26 -6.77
CA THR A 156 -0.57 -0.42 -8.21
C THR A 156 -1.09 0.83 -8.89
N THR A 157 -1.76 1.72 -8.15
CA THR A 157 -2.33 2.96 -8.72
C THR A 157 -1.49 4.20 -8.49
N ARG A 158 -0.41 4.09 -7.70
CA ARG A 158 0.56 5.19 -7.53
C ARG A 158 1.20 5.64 -8.85
N SER A 159 1.82 6.81 -8.78
CA SER A 159 2.80 7.21 -9.79
C SER A 159 4.11 6.44 -9.59
N PHE A 160 4.59 5.80 -10.65
CA PHE A 160 5.90 5.14 -10.69
C PHE A 160 7.05 6.13 -10.98
N ALA A 161 6.75 7.39 -11.28
CA ALA A 161 7.77 8.44 -11.47
C ALA A 161 8.43 8.88 -10.15
N HIS A 162 7.86 8.48 -9.01
CA HIS A 162 8.31 8.88 -7.69
C HIS A 162 8.37 7.70 -6.73
N ARG A 163 9.22 7.83 -5.70
CA ARG A 163 9.24 6.91 -4.56
C ARG A 163 7.87 6.85 -3.91
N PHE A 164 7.42 5.62 -3.67
CA PHE A 164 6.29 5.30 -2.82
C PHE A 164 6.63 4.02 -2.07
N GLN A 165 6.53 4.04 -0.75
CA GLN A 165 6.81 2.88 0.09
C GLN A 165 5.83 2.89 1.26
N ILE A 166 4.99 1.86 1.38
CA ILE A 166 4.18 1.65 2.56
C ILE A 166 5.11 1.22 3.70
N LEU A 167 4.99 1.87 4.85
CA LEU A 167 5.79 1.60 6.03
C LEU A 167 5.01 0.70 6.99
N LYS A 168 5.66 -0.38 7.44
CA LYS A 168 5.14 -1.22 8.54
C LYS A 168 5.75 -0.85 9.88
N SER A 169 6.89 -0.17 9.85
CA SER A 169 7.62 0.29 11.03
C SER A 169 8.45 1.52 10.68
N VAL A 170 8.68 2.39 11.67
CA VAL A 170 9.58 3.53 11.53
C VAL A 170 11.02 3.11 11.15
N ASN A 171 11.43 1.89 11.51
CA ASN A 171 12.76 1.35 11.22
C ASN A 171 12.98 1.04 9.73
N GLU A 172 11.92 1.03 8.91
CA GLU A 172 12.02 0.88 7.45
C GLU A 172 12.43 2.19 6.76
N ILE A 173 12.39 3.32 7.48
CA ILE A 173 12.88 4.60 6.99
C ILE A 173 14.40 4.60 7.12
N GLN A 174 15.10 4.61 5.98
CA GLN A 174 16.56 4.64 5.94
C GLN A 174 17.05 6.05 5.59
N PRO A 175 18.00 6.61 6.35
CA PRO A 175 18.57 7.91 6.03
C PRO A 175 19.38 7.84 4.73
N ARG A 176 19.51 8.97 4.03
CA ARG A 176 20.47 9.05 2.92
C ARG A 176 21.91 8.93 3.46
N PRO A 177 22.87 8.43 2.67
CA PRO A 177 24.27 8.42 3.08
C PRO A 177 24.80 9.85 3.32
N ASN A 178 25.81 9.97 4.18
CA ASN A 178 26.53 11.22 4.45
C ASN A 178 25.64 12.38 4.93
N LEU A 179 24.73 12.12 5.87
CA LEU A 179 23.97 13.19 6.53
C LEU A 179 24.90 14.15 7.26
N SER A 180 24.56 15.44 7.20
CA SER A 180 25.12 16.43 8.10
C SER A 180 24.74 16.09 9.54
N GLU A 181 25.49 16.60 10.52
CA GLU A 181 25.14 16.42 11.94
C GLU A 181 23.74 16.97 12.28
N PRO A 182 23.33 18.18 11.80
CA PRO A 182 21.96 18.66 11.97
C PRO A 182 20.90 17.73 11.36
N ASP A 183 21.12 17.22 10.14
CA ASP A 183 20.18 16.29 9.51
C ASP A 183 20.10 14.96 10.27
N THR A 184 21.23 14.48 10.82
CA THR A 184 21.29 13.26 11.61
C THR A 184 20.51 13.40 12.92
N HIS A 185 20.59 14.57 13.56
CA HIS A 185 19.78 14.89 14.73
C HIS A 185 18.28 14.91 14.37
N ARG A 186 17.91 15.70 13.34
CA ARG A 186 16.54 15.81 12.85
C ARG A 186 15.95 14.44 12.48
N PHE A 187 16.74 13.58 11.86
CA PHE A 187 16.31 12.23 11.48
C PHE A 187 16.03 11.37 12.73
N ARG A 188 16.90 11.40 13.74
CA ARG A 188 16.68 10.66 15.00
C ARG A 188 15.42 11.14 15.71
N GLU A 189 15.22 12.46 15.81
CA GLU A 189 14.00 13.04 16.40
C GLU A 189 12.73 12.58 15.66
N LEU A 190 12.78 12.51 14.34
CA LEU A 190 11.68 11.97 13.53
C LEU A 190 11.41 10.50 13.87
N LEU A 191 12.45 9.66 13.94
CA LEU A 191 12.28 8.25 14.29
C LEU A 191 11.65 8.10 15.67
N ASP A 192 12.10 8.87 16.66
CA ASP A 192 11.57 8.82 18.02
C ASP A 192 10.12 9.34 18.09
N LYS A 193 9.82 10.45 17.41
CA LYS A 193 8.47 11.05 17.32
C LYS A 193 7.43 10.06 16.78
N TYR A 194 7.79 9.29 15.76
CA TYR A 194 6.84 8.40 15.06
C TYR A 194 6.95 6.92 15.44
N ARG A 195 7.88 6.53 16.32
CA ARG A 195 8.09 5.12 16.72
C ARG A 195 6.83 4.44 17.25
N SER A 196 6.03 5.16 18.03
CA SER A 196 4.80 4.62 18.61
C SER A 196 3.61 4.65 17.65
N VAL A 197 3.67 5.53 16.64
CA VAL A 197 2.58 5.88 15.72
C VAL A 197 2.59 5.01 14.47
N ILE A 198 3.77 4.81 13.85
CA ILE A 198 3.88 4.00 12.63
C ILE A 198 3.83 2.52 13.01
N ARG A 199 2.74 1.88 12.60
CA ARG A 199 2.46 0.46 12.81
C ARG A 199 2.11 -0.21 11.48
N PRO A 200 2.20 -1.55 11.38
CA PRO A 200 1.69 -2.26 10.22
C PRO A 200 0.23 -1.87 9.94
N PRO A 201 -0.17 -1.70 8.67
CA PRO A 201 -1.55 -1.39 8.32
C PRO A 201 -2.55 -2.36 8.97
N GLN A 202 -3.62 -1.81 9.52
CA GLN A 202 -4.73 -2.54 10.12
C GLN A 202 -6.03 -1.99 9.55
N ILE A 203 -7.03 -2.86 9.43
CA ILE A 203 -8.35 -2.51 8.93
C ILE A 203 -9.39 -2.74 10.03
N SER A 204 -10.34 -1.82 10.19
CA SER A 204 -11.44 -1.97 11.14
C SER A 204 -12.37 -3.12 10.78
N ASP A 205 -13.17 -3.60 11.73
CA ASP A 205 -14.11 -4.72 11.50
C ASP A 205 -15.50 -4.30 10.99
N ARG A 206 -15.81 -2.99 10.95
CA ARG A 206 -17.13 -2.46 10.59
C ARG A 206 -17.12 -1.74 9.26
N ILE A 207 -18.24 -1.74 8.55
CA ILE A 207 -18.42 -1.04 7.26
C ILE A 207 -18.86 0.42 7.53
N PRO A 208 -18.34 1.43 6.80
CA PRO A 208 -17.21 1.32 5.87
C PRO A 208 -15.94 0.94 6.63
N TRP A 209 -15.18 0.00 6.06
CA TRP A 209 -13.94 -0.45 6.70
C TRP A 209 -12.89 0.63 6.55
N GLU A 210 -12.32 1.05 7.66
CA GLU A 210 -11.31 2.10 7.70
C GLU A 210 -9.92 1.48 7.89
N CYS A 211 -8.95 1.97 7.14
CA CYS A 211 -7.55 1.56 7.22
C CYS A 211 -6.66 2.80 7.22
N VAL A 212 -5.67 2.82 8.11
CA VAL A 212 -4.65 3.88 8.14
C VAL A 212 -3.34 3.28 7.68
N VAL A 213 -2.74 3.90 6.67
CA VAL A 213 -1.45 3.52 6.11
C VAL A 213 -0.48 4.67 6.27
N PHE A 214 0.73 4.38 6.74
CA PHE A 214 1.85 5.31 6.70
C PHE A 214 2.71 4.99 5.49
N ALA A 215 3.14 6.00 4.75
CA ALA A 215 3.96 5.80 3.56
C ALA A 215 4.99 6.91 3.39
N LEU A 216 6.09 6.59 2.70
CA LEU A 216 7.00 7.57 2.14
C LEU A 216 6.57 7.87 0.71
N ARG A 217 6.27 9.14 0.41
CA ARG A 217 5.95 9.62 -0.94
C ARG A 217 6.95 10.70 -1.32
N ARG A 218 7.80 10.45 -2.33
CA ARG A 218 9.01 11.25 -2.59
C ARG A 218 9.89 11.30 -1.32
N GLN A 219 10.01 12.47 -0.70
CA GLN A 219 10.73 12.69 0.57
C GLN A 219 9.79 13.08 1.71
N ASN A 220 8.48 12.84 1.58
CA ASN A 220 7.51 13.18 2.62
C ASN A 220 7.04 11.92 3.33
N LEU A 221 6.89 12.00 4.65
CA LEU A 221 6.14 11.02 5.41
C LEU A 221 4.67 11.43 5.37
N VAL A 222 3.81 10.54 4.86
CA VAL A 222 2.39 10.77 4.73
C VAL A 222 1.58 9.74 5.52
N ARG A 223 0.42 10.18 6.02
CA ARG A 223 -0.64 9.32 6.55
C ARG A 223 -1.78 9.29 5.54
N ILE A 224 -2.14 8.10 5.10
CA ILE A 224 -3.21 7.87 4.15
C ILE A 224 -4.34 7.17 4.91
N GLU A 225 -5.48 7.83 4.99
CA GLU A 225 -6.72 7.26 5.52
C GLU A 225 -7.53 6.70 4.36
N LEU A 226 -7.81 5.41 4.42
CA LEU A 226 -8.58 4.68 3.42
C LEU A 226 -9.94 4.30 4.01
N LYS A 227 -11.00 4.46 3.22
CA LYS A 227 -12.32 3.89 3.51
C LYS A 227 -12.72 2.95 2.39
N LEU A 228 -13.08 1.73 2.76
CA LEU A 228 -13.54 0.67 1.86
C LEU A 228 -15.03 0.38 2.13
N THR A 229 -15.85 0.52 1.11
CA THR A 229 -17.27 0.15 1.17
C THR A 229 -17.47 -1.32 0.77
N ALA A 230 -18.65 -1.86 1.09
CA ALA A 230 -19.00 -3.26 0.80
C ALA A 230 -19.00 -3.60 -0.71
N ASP A 231 -19.25 -2.62 -1.56
CA ASP A 231 -19.21 -2.73 -3.03
C ASP A 231 -17.80 -2.55 -3.62
N GLY A 232 -16.77 -2.43 -2.77
CA GLY A 232 -15.37 -2.36 -3.20
C GLY A 232 -14.89 -0.96 -3.61
N ARG A 233 -15.69 0.10 -3.42
CA ARG A 233 -15.23 1.47 -3.66
C ARG A 233 -14.26 1.90 -2.56
N ILE A 234 -13.27 2.69 -2.96
CA ILE A 234 -12.22 3.18 -2.09
C ILE A 234 -12.27 4.71 -2.07
N GLN A 235 -12.25 5.29 -0.88
CA GLN A 235 -11.96 6.71 -0.68
C GLN A 235 -10.62 6.83 0.02
N ALA A 236 -9.78 7.75 -0.45
CA ALA A 236 -8.46 7.99 0.12
C ALA A 236 -8.31 9.46 0.47
N ASN A 237 -7.85 9.73 1.69
CA ASN A 237 -7.46 11.05 2.15
C ASN A 237 -5.98 11.01 2.57
N GLU A 238 -5.16 11.91 2.05
CA GLU A 238 -3.73 11.95 2.34
C GLU A 238 -3.40 13.20 3.16
N MET A 239 -2.63 13.01 4.23
CA MET A 239 -2.10 14.07 5.08
C MET A 239 -0.59 13.96 5.16
N ILE A 240 0.11 15.06 4.87
CA ILE A 240 1.56 15.14 5.06
C ILE A 240 1.84 15.33 6.55
N LEU A 241 2.65 14.43 7.12
CA LEU A 241 3.06 14.49 8.53
C LEU A 241 4.43 15.17 8.68
N GLU A 242 5.36 14.86 7.79
CA GLU A 242 6.68 15.48 7.72
C GLU A 242 7.09 15.71 6.28
N GLU A 243 7.58 16.91 6.00
CA GLU A 243 8.12 17.29 4.71
C GLU A 243 9.64 17.11 4.67
N ASN A 244 10.18 16.76 3.50
CA ASN A 244 11.62 16.74 3.25
C ASN A 244 12.41 15.92 4.28
N VAL A 245 11.92 14.73 4.57
CA VAL A 245 12.61 13.71 5.37
C VAL A 245 13.98 13.43 4.72
N PRO A 246 15.08 13.37 5.47
CA PRO A 246 16.43 13.23 4.93
C PRO A 246 16.73 11.77 4.48
N ILE A 247 15.95 11.28 3.52
CA ILE A 247 16.04 9.96 2.87
C ILE A 247 16.54 10.10 1.42
N PRO A 248 17.03 9.02 0.79
CA PRO A 248 17.47 9.06 -0.61
C PRO A 248 16.33 9.48 -1.56
N TYR A 249 16.67 10.28 -2.58
CA TYR A 249 15.70 10.81 -3.54
C TYR A 249 15.19 9.74 -4.53
N THR A 250 16.06 8.80 -4.90
CA THR A 250 15.76 7.68 -5.80
C THR A 250 15.74 6.36 -5.02
N LEU A 251 14.94 5.40 -5.49
CA LEU A 251 15.15 3.98 -5.22
C LEU A 251 15.92 3.39 -6.40
#